data_AF-A0A6B0Y1Y8-F1
#
_entry.id   AF-A0A6B0Y1Y8-F1
#
_cell.length_a   1.000
_cell.length_b   1.000
_cell.length_c   1.000
_cell.angle_alpha   90.00
_cell.angle_beta   90.00
_cell.angle_gamma   90.00
#
_symmetry.space_group_name_H-M   'P 1'
#
loop_
_entity.id
_entity.type
_entity.pdbx_description
1 polymer ?
#
loop_
_entity_poly.entity_id
_entity_poly.type
_entity_poly.pdbx_seq_one_letter_code
_entity_poly.pdbx_strand_id
1 'polypeptide(L)' 'MASFVLAVFFLIITPGPGVLSLAGVGSAFGYAHGVRYLAGLFVGTNLVCLAVVSGLSALVLADPGIRV' A
#
# COMPACT_ATOMS: atom_id res chain seq x y z
N MET A 1 11.48 23.07 -0.26
CA MET A 1 10.18 22.80 -0.92
C MET A 1 10.36 22.18 -2.31
N ALA A 2 11.14 22.77 -3.22
CA ALA A 2 11.35 22.22 -4.58
C ALA A 2 11.90 20.77 -4.61
N SER A 3 12.86 20.44 -3.73
CA SER A 3 13.40 19.09 -3.58
C SER A 3 12.34 18.06 -3.16
N PHE A 4 11.42 18.43 -2.28
CA PHE A 4 10.30 17.58 -1.85
C PHE A 4 9.33 17.32 -3.01
N VAL A 5 8.97 18.36 -3.77
CA VAL A 5 8.10 18.23 -4.94
C VAL A 5 8.73 17.30 -5.98
N LEU A 6 10.02 17.46 -6.28
CA LEU A 6 10.74 16.57 -7.19
C LEU A 6 10.79 15.13 -6.67
N ALA A 7 11.04 14.92 -5.38
CA ALA A 7 11.05 13.59 -4.80
C ALA A 7 9.69 12.89 -4.91
N VAL A 8 8.60 13.60 -4.59
CA VAL A 8 7.23 13.07 -4.72
C VAL A 8 6.89 12.79 -6.18
N PHE A 9 7.30 13.66 -7.11
CA PHE A 9 7.12 13.44 -8.53
C PHE A 9 7.79 12.13 -8.99
N PHE A 10 9.06 11.91 -8.63
CA PHE A 10 9.75 10.66 -8.94
C PHE A 10 9.13 9.45 -8.24
N LEU A 11 8.67 9.61 -7.00
CA LEU A 11 8.03 8.54 -6.23
C LEU A 11 6.74 8.06 -6.90
N ILE A 12 5.90 8.97 -7.39
CA ILE A 12 4.60 8.64 -8.00
C ILE A 12 4.78 7.97 -9.37
N ILE A 13 5.75 8.43 -10.17
CA ILE A 13 5.98 7.92 -11.54
C ILE A 13 6.68 6.55 -11.52
N THR A 14 7.45 6.26 -10.47
CA THR A 14 8.15 4.98 -10.37
C THR A 14 7.15 3.87 -10.07
N PRO A 15 7.03 2.83 -10.93
CA PRO A 15 6.15 1.71 -10.64
C PRO A 15 6.57 1.06 -9.32
N GLY A 16 5.62 0.96 -8.39
CA GLY A 16 5.88 0.38 -7.08
C GLY A 16 6.19 -1.13 -7.16
N PRO A 17 6.73 -1.71 -6.07
CA PRO A 17 7.09 -3.13 -6.02
C PRO A 17 5.89 -4.06 -6.29
N GLY A 18 4.68 -3.67 -5.89
CA GLY A 18 3.46 -4.45 -6.17
C GLY A 18 3.12 -4.53 -7.65
N VAL A 19 3.28 -3.42 -8.39
CA VAL A 19 3.01 -3.35 -9.84
C VAL A 19 4.08 -4.12 -10.61
N LEU A 20 5.35 -3.97 -10.24
CA LEU A 20 6.47 -4.72 -10.82
C LEU A 20 6.31 -6.24 -10.59
N SER A 21 5.91 -6.63 -9.38
CA SER A 21 5.68 -8.04 -9.04
C SER A 21 4.50 -8.63 -9.81
N LEU A 22 3.39 -7.90 -9.95
CA LEU A 22 2.26 -8.32 -10.78
C LEU A 22 2.67 -8.49 -12.24
N ALA A 23 3.44 -7.55 -12.80
CA ALA A 23 3.93 -7.64 -14.18
C ALA A 23 4.84 -8.87 -14.37
N GLY A 24 5.70 -9.17 -13.38
CA GLY A 24 6.52 -10.38 -13.38
C GLY A 24 5.69 -11.67 -13.31
N VAL A 25 4.73 -11.74 -12.39
CA VAL A 25 3.86 -12.92 -12.25
C VAL A 25 2.97 -13.10 -13.48
N GLY A 26 2.42 -12.01 -14.02
CA GLY A 26 1.59 -12.04 -15.22
C GLY A 26 2.34 -12.46 -16.48
N SER A 27 3.60 -12.04 -16.63
CA SER A 27 4.45 -12.44 -17.77
C SER A 27 5.00 -13.86 -17.66
N ALA A 28 5.31 -14.34 -16.45
CA ALA A 28 5.86 -15.69 -16.24
C ALA A 28 4.78 -16.81 -16.17
N PHE A 29 3.62 -16.53 -15.56
CA PHE A 29 2.60 -17.55 -15.26
C PHE A 29 1.26 -17.31 -15.97
N GLY A 30 1.16 -16.26 -16.80
CA GLY A 30 -0.02 -15.95 -17.59
C GLY A 30 -1.13 -15.20 -16.84
N TYR A 31 -2.16 -14.79 -17.60
CA TYR A 31 -3.21 -13.87 -17.13
C TYR A 31 -3.98 -14.40 -15.91
N ALA A 32 -4.37 -15.68 -15.91
CA ALA A 32 -5.16 -16.26 -14.82
C ALA A 32 -4.43 -16.22 -13.47
N HIS A 33 -3.11 -16.45 -13.48
CA HIS A 33 -2.30 -16.39 -12.26
C HIS A 33 -2.02 -14.93 -11.85
N GLY A 34 -1.80 -14.04 -12.82
CA GLY A 34 -1.69 -12.60 -12.58
C GLY A 34 -2.92 -12.00 -11.91
N VAL A 35 -4.14 -12.37 -12.34
CA VAL A 35 -5.39 -11.86 -11.73
C VAL A 35 -5.57 -12.37 -10.29
N ARG A 36 -5.26 -13.64 -10.03
CA ARG A 36 -5.29 -14.19 -8.66
C ARG A 36 -4.28 -13.50 -7.75
N TYR A 37 -3.08 -13.23 -8.27
CA TYR A 37 -2.06 -12.48 -7.55
C TYR A 37 -2.49 -11.03 -7.26
N LEU A 38 -3.09 -10.34 -8.24
CA LEU A 38 -3.64 -9.01 -8.07
C LEU A 38 -4.73 -8.98 -6.98
N ALA A 39 -5.64 -9.95 -6.99
CA ALA A 39 -6.68 -10.05 -5.96
C ALA A 39 -6.08 -10.23 -4.56
N GLY A 40 -5.07 -11.10 -4.42
CA GLY A 40 -4.34 -11.28 -3.17
C GLY A 40 -3.62 -10.01 -2.72
N LEU A 41 -2.96 -9.31 -3.64
CA LEU A 41 -2.26 -8.05 -3.37
C LEU A 41 -3.23 -6.95 -2.92
N PHE A 42 -4.40 -6.86 -3.56
CA PHE A 42 -5.44 -5.90 -3.20
C PHE A 42 -5.98 -6.17 -1.79
N VAL A 43 -6.36 -7.41 -1.50
CA VAL A 43 -6.88 -7.78 -0.18
C VAL A 43 -5.83 -7.58 0.91
N GLY A 44 -4.59 -8.04 0.67
CA GLY A 44 -3.48 -7.91 1.62
C GLY A 44 -3.18 -6.45 1.98
N THR A 45 -3.05 -5.57 0.99
CA THR A 45 -2.82 -4.14 1.20
C THR A 45 -3.93 -3.51 2.05
N ASN A 46 -5.19 -3.80 1.74
CA ASN A 46 -6.30 -3.24 2.49
C ASN A 46 -6.36 -3.76 3.93
N LEU A 47 -6.10 -5.05 4.16
CA LEU A 47 -6.03 -5.63 5.51
C LEU A 47 -4.92 -5.00 6.35
N VAL A 48 -3.72 -4.83 5.78
CA VAL A 48 -2.61 -4.13 6.46
C VAL A 48 -3.00 -2.69 6.77
N CYS A 49 -3.63 -2.00 5.83
CA CYS A 49 -4.10 -0.63 6.03
C CYS A 49 -5.09 -0.54 7.20
N LEU A 50 -6.08 -1.45 7.25
CA LEU A 50 -7.05 -1.52 8.35
C LEU A 50 -6.36 -1.81 9.71
N ALA A 51 -5.40 -2.72 9.74
CA ALA A 51 -4.64 -3.03 10.95
C ALA A 51 -3.82 -1.81 11.44
N VAL A 52 -3.18 -1.08 10.52
CA VAL A 52 -2.40 0.13 10.85
C VAL A 52 -3.32 1.24 11.33
N VAL A 53 -4.41 1.53 10.61
CA VAL A 53 -5.36 2.59 11.00
C VAL A 53 -5.98 2.28 12.35
N SER A 54 -6.47 1.05 12.57
CA SER A 54 -7.04 0.67 13.86
C SER A 54 -6.03 0.76 15.01
N GLY A 55 -4.78 0.32 14.81
CA GLY A 55 -3.72 0.43 15.80
C GLY A 55 -3.37 1.89 16.13
N LEU A 56 -3.21 2.73 15.10
CA LEU A 56 -2.96 4.16 15.28
C LEU A 56 -4.14 4.85 16.00
N SER A 57 -5.38 4.54 15.61
CA SER A 57 -6.57 5.06 16.29
C SER A 57 -6.62 4.63 17.76
N ALA A 58 -6.27 3.38 18.07
CA ALA A 58 -6.22 2.91 19.45
C ALA A 58 -5.17 3.65 20.29
N LEU A 59 -4.00 3.93 19.73
CA LEU A 59 -2.96 4.74 20.40
C LEU A 59 -3.41 6.18 20.64
N VAL A 60 -4.04 6.80 19.64
CA VAL A 60 -4.58 8.16 19.76
C VAL A 60 -5.68 8.23 20.83
N LEU A 61 -6.60 7.26 20.84
CA LEU A 61 -7.66 7.16 21.85
C LEU A 61 -7.16 6.73 23.24
N ALA A 62 -5.92 6.27 23.36
CA ALA A 62 -5.30 6.00 24.66
C ALA A 62 -4.85 7.30 25.35
N ASP A 63 -4.69 8.39 24.62
CA ASP A 63 -4.32 9.69 25.19
C ASP A 63 -5.50 10.31 25.98
N PRO A 64 -5.32 10.62 27.29
CA PRO A 64 -6.37 11.20 28.11
C PRO A 64 -6.80 12.61 27.67
N GLY A 65 -5.93 13.37 26.99
CA GLY A 65 -6.24 14.70 26.49
C GLY A 65 -7.13 14.70 25.24
N ILE A 66 -7.25 13.54 24.59
CA ILE A 66 -8.15 13.31 23.44
C ILE A 66 -9.47 12.67 23.87
N ARG A 67 -9.52 12.03 25.05
CA ARG A 67 -10.75 11.50 25.68
C ARG A 67 -11.56 12.56 26.45
N VAL A 68 -11.85 13.70 25.82
CA VAL A 68 -12.77 14.72 26.39
C VAL A 68 -14.16 14.58 25.79
#